data_AF-A0A969DS76-F1
#
_entry.id   AF-A0A969DS76-F1
#
_cell.length_a   1.000
_cell.length_b   1.000
_cell.length_c   1.000
_cell.angle_alpha   90.00
_cell.angle_beta   90.00
_cell.angle_gamma   90.00
#
_symmetry.space_group_name_H-M   'P 1'
#
loop_
_entity.id
_entity.type
_entity.pdbx_description
1 polymer ?
#
loop_
_entity_poly.entity_id
_entity_poly.type
_entity_poly.pdbx_seq_one_letter_code
_entity_poly.pdbx_strand_id
1 'polypeptide(L)'
;MRLRAPMMAIHTVAAGGGSIVHFDGSRYRVGPDSAGAYPGPACYRHGGPLAVTDCNVMLGKLQPDFFPKVFGPAGDLPLDVEGVKGHFAELADRIHAATGDPRSPEQVAAGFLAIAVEKMANAIKKISVQRGYDVATYTLCCFGGAGGQHACQIAEVLGMEEIFIHSLCRGVVGLWHGLGGYPGAAGAIAGTAPHFRDLT
;
A
#
# COMPACT_ATOMS: atom_id res chain seq x y z
N MET A 1 -36.52 16.40 -5.90
CA MET A 1 -36.81 15.05 -5.37
C MET A 1 -35.66 14.66 -4.43
N ARG A 2 -35.91 14.43 -3.14
CA ARG A 2 -34.88 14.03 -2.17
C ARG A 2 -34.81 12.49 -2.18
N LEU A 3 -33.80 11.92 -2.80
CA LEU A 3 -33.56 10.48 -2.77
C LEU A 3 -33.07 10.09 -1.37
N ARG A 4 -33.89 9.35 -0.62
CA ARG A 4 -33.49 8.67 0.62
C ARG A 4 -33.37 7.18 0.32
N ALA A 5 -32.21 6.79 -0.20
CA ALA A 5 -31.82 5.39 -0.28
C ALA A 5 -30.94 5.07 0.94
N PRO A 6 -31.15 3.94 1.63
CA PRO A 6 -30.19 3.47 2.62
C PRO A 6 -28.86 3.21 1.92
N MET A 7 -27.80 3.90 2.34
CA MET A 7 -26.46 3.75 1.80
C MET A 7 -25.51 3.29 2.89
N MET A 8 -24.60 2.39 2.52
CA MET A 8 -23.47 2.05 3.37
C MET A 8 -22.59 3.28 3.56
N ALA A 9 -22.23 3.59 4.81
CA ALA A 9 -21.38 4.73 5.11
C ALA A 9 -19.92 4.41 4.74
N ILE A 10 -19.54 4.73 3.50
CA ILE A 10 -18.17 4.55 3.00
C ILE A 10 -17.39 5.84 3.20
N HIS A 11 -16.24 5.73 3.85
CA HIS A 11 -15.25 6.81 3.95
C HIS A 11 -14.01 6.40 3.18
N THR A 12 -13.55 7.25 2.26
CA THR A 12 -12.37 6.98 1.44
C THR A 12 -11.16 7.73 2.01
N VAL A 13 -10.01 7.06 2.01
CA VAL A 13 -8.74 7.62 2.49
C VAL A 13 -7.75 7.60 1.34
N ALA A 14 -7.18 8.75 1.00
CA ALA A 14 -6.16 8.89 -0.04
C ALA A 14 -4.77 8.47 0.46
N ALA A 15 -4.61 7.17 0.72
CA ALA A 15 -3.36 6.54 1.15
C ALA A 15 -3.32 5.07 0.68
N GLY A 16 -3.47 4.84 -0.63
CA GLY A 16 -3.35 3.52 -1.25
C GLY A 16 -1.99 3.33 -1.91
N GLY A 17 -1.76 2.19 -2.56
CA GLY A 17 -0.50 1.92 -3.27
C GLY A 17 -0.14 2.98 -4.34
N GLY A 18 -1.15 3.58 -4.97
CA GLY A 18 -0.95 4.65 -5.95
C GLY A 18 -0.72 6.05 -5.36
N SER A 19 -0.76 6.23 -4.04
CA SER A 19 -0.57 7.56 -3.44
C SER A 19 0.86 8.06 -3.67
N ILE A 20 0.97 9.28 -4.21
CA ILE A 20 2.25 9.87 -4.63
C ILE A 20 3.05 10.30 -3.40
N VAL A 21 4.37 10.08 -3.44
CA VAL A 21 5.29 10.55 -2.40
C VAL A 21 5.88 11.91 -2.81
N HIS A 22 5.90 12.83 -1.86
CA HIS A 22 6.39 14.20 -2.03
C HIS A 22 7.38 14.55 -0.94
N PHE A 23 8.40 15.31 -1.30
CA PHE A 23 9.31 15.95 -0.37
C PHE A 23 9.32 17.45 -0.68
N ASP A 24 8.99 18.27 0.32
CA ASP A 24 8.87 19.74 0.17
C ASP A 24 10.12 20.49 0.65
N GLY A 25 11.26 19.81 0.78
CA GLY A 25 12.52 20.37 1.30
C GLY A 25 12.65 20.28 2.82
N SER A 26 11.55 20.04 3.54
CA SER A 26 11.57 19.98 5.00
C SER A 26 10.90 18.73 5.57
N ARG A 27 9.86 18.22 4.92
CA ARG A 27 9.09 17.07 5.39
C ARG A 27 8.70 16.13 4.26
N TYR A 28 8.49 14.90 4.67
CA TYR A 28 7.92 13.83 3.86
C TYR A 28 6.39 13.95 3.84
N ARG A 29 5.78 13.75 2.67
CA ARG A 29 4.32 13.77 2.51
C ARG A 29 3.87 12.67 1.55
N VAL A 30 2.74 12.04 1.85
CA VAL A 30 2.11 11.01 1.00
C VAL A 30 0.70 11.45 0.62
N GLY A 31 0.41 11.52 -0.68
CA GLY A 31 -0.83 12.05 -1.25
C GLY A 31 -1.05 13.56 -0.97
N PRO A 32 -2.26 14.10 -1.23
CA PRO A 32 -3.51 13.42 -1.56
C PRO A 32 -3.56 12.85 -2.99
N ASP A 33 -2.64 13.30 -3.84
CA ASP A 33 -2.60 12.91 -5.24
C ASP A 33 -2.28 11.42 -5.39
N SER A 34 -2.84 10.82 -6.44
CA SER A 34 -2.68 9.42 -6.77
C SER A 34 -2.18 9.28 -8.19
N ALA A 35 -1.17 8.44 -8.39
CA ALA A 35 -0.65 8.05 -9.69
C ALA A 35 -1.65 7.22 -10.51
N GLY A 36 -2.71 6.71 -9.85
CA GLY A 36 -3.75 5.92 -10.49
C GLY A 36 -3.24 4.58 -11.03
N ALA A 37 -3.90 4.08 -12.07
CA ALA A 37 -3.48 2.86 -12.78
C ALA A 37 -2.62 3.17 -14.03
N TYR A 38 -2.84 4.34 -14.66
CA TYR A 38 -2.07 4.84 -15.79
C TYR A 38 -1.94 6.38 -15.67
N PRO A 39 -0.72 6.95 -15.68
CA PRO A 39 0.58 6.30 -15.88
C PRO A 39 0.99 5.36 -14.72
N GLY A 40 0.33 5.43 -13.57
CA GLY A 40 0.61 4.54 -12.45
C GLY A 40 1.91 4.87 -11.72
N PRO A 41 2.34 4.04 -10.75
CA PRO A 41 3.63 4.19 -10.06
C PRO A 41 4.82 4.12 -11.02
N ALA A 42 5.97 4.64 -10.59
CA ALA A 42 7.19 4.62 -11.40
C ALA A 42 7.60 3.19 -11.81
N CYS A 43 7.36 2.21 -10.93
CA CYS A 43 7.65 0.79 -11.17
C CYS A 43 6.87 0.18 -12.34
N TYR A 44 5.81 0.83 -12.85
CA TYR A 44 5.01 0.36 -13.98
C TYR A 44 5.62 0.71 -15.36
N ARG A 45 6.76 1.43 -15.39
CA ARG A 45 7.49 1.76 -16.63
C ARG A 45 6.70 2.63 -17.64
N HIS A 46 5.74 3.42 -17.17
CA HIS A 46 4.96 4.36 -18.00
C HIS A 46 5.30 5.84 -17.73
N GLY A 47 6.44 6.12 -17.09
CA GLY A 47 6.84 7.49 -16.74
C GLY A 47 6.04 8.11 -15.59
N GLY A 48 5.48 7.27 -14.73
CA GLY A 48 4.71 7.70 -13.56
C GLY A 48 5.57 8.24 -12.41
N PRO A 49 4.97 9.02 -11.48
CA PRO A 49 5.66 9.54 -10.31
C PRO A 49 5.94 8.44 -9.27
N LEU A 50 6.86 8.71 -8.33
CA LEU A 50 7.07 7.84 -7.18
C LEU A 50 5.81 7.74 -6.31
N ALA A 51 5.39 6.53 -5.97
CA ALA A 51 4.22 6.24 -5.16
C ALA A 51 4.52 5.21 -4.06
N VAL A 52 3.54 4.95 -3.18
CA VAL A 52 3.67 3.97 -2.07
C VAL A 52 4.03 2.56 -2.58
N THR A 53 3.52 2.15 -3.74
CA THR A 53 3.91 0.88 -4.38
C THR A 53 5.41 0.82 -4.67
N ASP A 54 6.02 1.93 -5.10
CA ASP A 54 7.47 1.99 -5.35
C ASP A 54 8.27 1.84 -4.05
N CYS A 55 7.77 2.37 -2.92
CA CYS A 55 8.38 2.10 -1.61
C CYS A 55 8.36 0.60 -1.28
N ASN A 56 7.27 -0.09 -1.57
CA ASN A 56 7.17 -1.53 -1.33
C ASN A 56 8.10 -2.35 -2.25
N VAL A 57 8.30 -1.90 -3.50
CA VAL A 57 9.29 -2.48 -4.42
C VAL A 57 10.72 -2.25 -3.89
N MET A 58 11.04 -1.02 -3.47
CA MET A 58 12.37 -0.67 -2.93
C MET A 58 12.73 -1.49 -1.69
N LEU A 59 11.78 -1.71 -0.79
CA LEU A 59 11.97 -2.48 0.43
C LEU A 59 11.89 -4.00 0.21
N GLY A 60 11.71 -4.46 -1.04
CA GLY A 60 11.60 -5.89 -1.36
C GLY A 60 10.30 -6.55 -0.88
N LYS A 61 9.35 -5.79 -0.34
CA LYS A 61 8.01 -6.28 0.04
C LYS A 61 7.21 -6.74 -1.18
N LEU A 62 7.48 -6.13 -2.33
CA LEU A 62 6.91 -6.53 -3.61
C LEU A 62 7.97 -7.25 -4.45
N GLN A 63 7.77 -8.56 -4.66
CA GLN A 63 8.70 -9.38 -5.43
C GLN A 63 8.30 -9.39 -6.92
N PRO A 64 9.12 -8.86 -7.83
CA PRO A 64 8.80 -8.78 -9.26
C PRO A 64 8.56 -10.14 -9.90
N ASP A 65 9.24 -11.19 -9.43
CA ASP A 65 9.17 -12.54 -10.00
C ASP A 65 7.80 -13.19 -9.84
N PHE A 66 7.01 -12.73 -8.85
CA PHE A 66 5.64 -13.19 -8.61
C PHE A 66 4.58 -12.32 -9.30
N PHE A 67 5.01 -11.28 -10.02
CA PHE A 67 4.13 -10.42 -10.78
C PHE A 67 4.13 -10.81 -12.26
N PRO A 68 2.96 -10.77 -12.92
CA PRO A 68 2.91 -11.00 -14.35
C PRO A 68 3.67 -9.89 -15.08
N LYS A 69 4.36 -10.25 -16.16
CA LYS A 69 5.09 -9.31 -17.01
C LYS A 69 4.10 -8.54 -17.89
N VAL A 70 3.43 -7.56 -17.31
CA VAL A 70 2.38 -6.76 -17.97
C VAL A 70 2.71 -5.27 -18.01
N PHE A 71 3.92 -4.90 -17.60
CA PHE A 71 4.34 -3.51 -17.47
C PHE A 71 5.19 -3.05 -18.66
N GLY A 72 5.39 -1.75 -18.80
CA GLY A 72 6.13 -1.16 -19.91
C GLY A 72 5.29 -0.89 -21.16
N PRO A 73 5.87 -0.20 -22.16
CA PRO A 73 5.13 0.31 -23.32
C PRO A 73 4.51 -0.78 -24.20
N ALA A 74 5.11 -1.98 -24.22
CA ALA A 74 4.58 -3.16 -24.91
C ALA A 74 3.83 -4.13 -23.98
N GLY A 75 3.78 -3.85 -22.68
CA GLY A 75 3.05 -4.66 -21.69
C GLY A 75 3.63 -6.07 -21.48
N ASP A 76 4.95 -6.23 -21.57
CA ASP A 76 5.66 -7.51 -21.55
C ASP A 76 6.86 -7.53 -20.57
N LEU A 77 7.01 -6.48 -19.76
CA LEU A 77 8.13 -6.32 -18.82
C LEU A 77 7.69 -6.55 -17.36
N PRO A 78 8.61 -7.01 -16.50
CA PRO A 78 8.40 -7.04 -15.06
C PRO A 78 8.46 -5.62 -14.48
N LEU A 79 8.09 -5.50 -13.19
CA LEU A 79 8.24 -4.26 -12.42
C LEU A 79 9.67 -3.71 -12.49
N ASP A 80 9.80 -2.39 -12.55
CA ASP A 80 11.09 -1.73 -12.65
C ASP A 80 11.74 -1.47 -11.30
N VAL A 81 12.48 -2.45 -10.81
CA VAL A 81 13.22 -2.31 -9.55
C VAL A 81 14.38 -1.32 -9.70
N GLU A 82 15.11 -1.37 -10.81
CA GLU A 82 16.30 -0.54 -11.01
C GLU A 82 15.92 0.93 -11.24
N GLY A 83 14.86 1.19 -12.01
CA GLY A 83 14.31 2.54 -12.16
C GLY A 83 13.84 3.14 -10.82
N VAL A 84 13.19 2.33 -9.99
CA VAL A 84 12.76 2.75 -8.64
C VAL A 84 13.95 3.07 -7.75
N LYS A 85 15.00 2.22 -7.73
CA LYS A 85 16.23 2.47 -6.97
C LYS A 85 16.89 3.78 -7.40
N GLY A 86 16.99 4.04 -8.71
CA GLY A 86 17.53 5.28 -9.25
C GLY A 86 16.77 6.51 -8.78
N HIS A 87 15.43 6.50 -8.89
CA HIS A 87 14.60 7.60 -8.44
C HIS A 87 14.67 7.83 -6.91
N PHE A 88 14.78 6.76 -6.10
CA PHE A 88 14.97 6.91 -4.66
C PHE A 88 16.37 7.41 -4.29
N ALA A 89 17.41 7.05 -5.05
CA ALA A 89 18.74 7.61 -4.87
C ALA A 89 18.75 9.13 -5.14
N GLU A 90 18.17 9.56 -6.26
CA GLU A 90 18.01 11.00 -6.57
C GLU A 90 17.18 11.73 -5.51
N LEU A 91 16.16 11.08 -4.95
CA LEU A 91 15.36 11.65 -3.88
C LEU A 91 16.16 11.75 -2.57
N ALA A 92 16.94 10.74 -2.22
CA ALA A 92 17.80 10.75 -1.03
C ALA A 92 18.87 11.85 -1.15
N ASP A 93 19.49 12.01 -2.31
CA ASP A 93 20.46 13.07 -2.57
C ASP A 93 19.84 14.47 -2.41
N ARG A 94 18.62 14.67 -2.91
CA ARG A 94 17.89 15.94 -2.71
C ARG A 94 17.55 16.20 -1.25
N ILE A 95 17.17 15.16 -0.50
CA ILE A 95 16.89 15.28 0.94
C ILE A 95 18.17 15.64 1.69
N HIS A 96 19.28 14.96 1.38
CA HIS A 96 20.59 15.22 1.97
C HIS A 96 21.03 16.66 1.70
N ALA A 97 20.89 17.14 0.46
CA ALA A 97 21.23 18.52 0.10
C ALA A 97 20.36 19.57 0.82
N ALA A 98 19.08 19.28 1.06
CA ALA A 98 18.14 20.22 1.69
C ALA A 98 18.21 20.23 3.22
N THR A 99 18.47 19.09 3.86
CA THR A 99 18.33 18.90 5.31
C THR A 99 19.63 18.49 6.01
N GLY A 100 20.65 18.07 5.25
CA GLY A 100 21.88 17.47 5.78
C GLY A 100 21.72 16.03 6.27
N ASP A 101 20.55 15.41 6.08
CA ASP A 101 20.25 14.07 6.57
C ASP A 101 20.93 12.99 5.72
N PRO A 102 21.75 12.08 6.30
CA PRO A 102 22.49 11.05 5.57
C PRO A 102 21.70 9.74 5.37
N ARG A 103 20.37 9.74 5.53
CA ARG A 103 19.54 8.55 5.36
C ARG A 103 19.69 7.90 3.98
N SER A 104 19.77 6.58 3.97
CA SER A 104 19.84 5.79 2.72
C SER A 104 18.52 5.82 1.94
N PRO A 105 18.54 5.53 0.62
CA PRO A 105 17.34 5.44 -0.21
C PRO A 105 16.28 4.47 0.36
N GLU A 106 16.69 3.37 0.97
CA GLU A 106 15.81 2.40 1.63
C GLU A 106 15.18 2.99 2.89
N GLN A 107 15.95 3.73 3.70
CA GLN A 107 15.44 4.40 4.89
C GLN A 107 14.44 5.50 4.53
N VAL A 108 14.68 6.20 3.43
CA VAL A 108 13.73 7.18 2.86
C VAL A 108 12.44 6.49 2.45
N ALA A 109 12.50 5.37 1.72
CA ALA A 109 11.33 4.59 1.33
C ALA A 109 10.54 4.06 2.54
N ALA A 110 11.24 3.55 3.57
CA ALA A 110 10.63 3.13 4.83
C ALA A 110 9.92 4.27 5.57
N GLY A 111 10.50 5.47 5.56
CA GLY A 111 9.89 6.67 6.14
C GLY A 111 8.58 7.06 5.45
N PHE A 112 8.55 7.05 4.11
CA PHE A 112 7.31 7.30 3.37
C PHE A 112 6.24 6.24 3.66
N LEU A 113 6.65 4.98 3.76
CA LEU A 113 5.74 3.89 4.08
C LEU A 113 5.12 4.06 5.48
N ALA A 114 5.93 4.43 6.48
CA ALA A 114 5.45 4.71 7.83
C ALA A 114 4.40 5.83 7.84
N ILE A 115 4.64 6.92 7.10
CA ILE A 115 3.70 8.03 6.96
C ILE A 115 2.40 7.59 6.28
N ALA A 116 2.48 6.74 5.26
CA ALA A 116 1.30 6.20 4.61
C ALA A 116 0.45 5.36 5.58
N VAL A 117 1.10 4.49 6.37
CA VAL A 117 0.45 3.69 7.42
C VAL A 117 -0.20 4.56 8.47
N GLU A 118 0.52 5.55 9.02
CA GLU A 118 -0.02 6.48 10.00
C GLU A 118 -1.23 7.24 9.45
N LYS A 119 -1.19 7.66 8.20
CA LYS A 119 -2.31 8.36 7.55
C LYS A 119 -3.54 7.44 7.41
N MET A 120 -3.35 6.17 7.05
CA MET A 120 -4.42 5.18 6.99
C MET A 120 -5.01 4.91 8.39
N ALA A 121 -4.16 4.65 9.39
CA ALA A 121 -4.59 4.38 10.75
C ALA A 121 -5.31 5.58 11.38
N ASN A 122 -4.76 6.79 11.22
CA ASN A 122 -5.40 8.01 11.73
C ASN A 122 -6.77 8.26 11.11
N ALA A 123 -6.96 7.91 9.83
CA ALA A 123 -8.27 8.01 9.20
C ALA A 123 -9.27 7.01 9.82
N ILE A 124 -8.88 5.74 10.00
CA ILE A 124 -9.71 4.72 10.67
C ILE A 124 -10.07 5.17 12.09
N LYS A 125 -9.09 5.63 12.86
CA LYS A 125 -9.27 6.13 14.23
C LYS A 125 -10.23 7.32 14.25
N LYS A 126 -10.06 8.30 13.37
CA LYS A 126 -10.93 9.48 13.28
C LYS A 126 -12.38 9.08 13.02
N ILE A 127 -12.63 8.19 12.06
CA ILE A 127 -13.98 7.75 11.71
C ILE A 127 -14.63 6.96 12.85
N SER A 128 -13.84 6.13 13.54
CA SER A 128 -14.33 5.23 14.59
C SER A 128 -14.56 5.96 15.93
N VAL A 129 -13.61 6.81 16.34
CA VAL A 129 -13.71 7.61 17.58
C VAL A 129 -14.82 8.66 17.47
N GLN A 130 -15.02 9.28 16.29
CA GLN A 130 -16.16 10.18 16.07
C GLN A 130 -17.52 9.51 16.31
N ARG A 131 -17.56 8.18 16.32
CA ARG A 131 -18.76 7.38 16.57
C ARG A 131 -18.77 6.73 17.96
N GLY A 132 -17.75 6.98 18.79
CA GLY A 132 -17.62 6.41 20.13
C GLY A 132 -17.20 4.95 20.17
N TYR A 133 -16.67 4.39 19.08
CA TYR A 133 -16.17 3.02 19.05
C TYR A 133 -14.73 2.93 19.53
N ASP A 134 -14.44 1.92 20.36
CA ASP A 134 -13.08 1.49 20.66
C ASP A 134 -12.58 0.56 19.55
N VAL A 135 -11.61 1.02 18.76
CA VAL A 135 -11.10 0.29 17.60
C VAL A 135 -10.31 -0.97 17.97
N ALA A 136 -9.75 -1.05 19.18
CA ALA A 136 -8.90 -2.17 19.59
C ALA A 136 -9.68 -3.49 19.71
N THR A 137 -10.98 -3.42 20.00
CA THR A 137 -11.85 -4.61 20.15
C THR A 137 -12.40 -5.14 18.84
N TYR A 138 -12.07 -4.53 17.70
CA TYR A 138 -12.57 -4.93 16.38
C TYR A 138 -11.50 -5.66 15.56
N THR A 139 -11.96 -6.57 14.71
CA THR A 139 -11.12 -7.24 13.72
C THR A 139 -10.90 -6.34 12.50
N LEU A 140 -9.64 -6.15 12.08
CA LEU A 140 -9.32 -5.42 10.86
C LEU A 140 -9.60 -6.29 9.64
N CYS A 141 -10.60 -5.94 8.85
CA CYS A 141 -10.90 -6.63 7.60
C CYS A 141 -10.15 -5.98 6.43
N CYS A 142 -9.16 -6.68 5.86
CA CYS A 142 -8.34 -6.17 4.77
C CYS A 142 -8.81 -6.71 3.42
N PHE A 143 -8.96 -5.80 2.45
CA PHE A 143 -9.32 -6.12 1.07
C PHE A 143 -8.39 -5.42 0.07
N GLY A 144 -8.37 -5.94 -1.16
CA GLY A 144 -7.58 -5.39 -2.27
C GLY A 144 -6.12 -5.84 -2.29
N GLY A 145 -5.48 -5.77 -3.47
CA GLY A 145 -4.14 -6.32 -3.70
C GLY A 145 -3.01 -5.69 -2.87
N ALA A 146 -3.20 -4.45 -2.40
CA ALA A 146 -2.25 -3.75 -1.53
C ALA A 146 -2.63 -3.81 -0.04
N GLY A 147 -3.83 -4.30 0.31
CA GLY A 147 -4.32 -4.28 1.70
C GLY A 147 -3.45 -5.09 2.65
N GLY A 148 -3.05 -6.30 2.23
CA GLY A 148 -2.16 -7.15 3.02
C GLY A 148 -0.75 -6.57 3.26
N GLN A 149 -0.27 -5.68 2.37
CA GLN A 149 1.08 -5.10 2.47
C GLN A 149 1.21 -4.12 3.66
N HIS A 150 0.09 -3.58 4.14
CA HIS A 150 0.04 -2.59 5.21
C HIS A 150 -0.78 -3.05 6.42
N ALA A 151 -1.55 -4.14 6.30
CA ALA A 151 -2.48 -4.64 7.30
C ALA A 151 -1.87 -4.76 8.71
N CYS A 152 -0.74 -5.44 8.84
CA CYS A 152 -0.11 -5.66 10.14
C CYS A 152 0.33 -4.35 10.81
N GLN A 153 0.90 -3.44 10.03
CA GLN A 153 1.38 -2.15 10.54
C GLN A 153 0.21 -1.24 10.93
N ILE A 154 -0.89 -1.28 10.17
CA ILE A 154 -2.12 -0.55 10.51
C ILE A 154 -2.75 -1.11 11.79
N ALA A 155 -2.85 -2.44 11.91
CA ALA A 155 -3.39 -3.09 13.10
C ALA A 155 -2.58 -2.73 14.35
N GLU A 156 -1.26 -2.74 14.25
CA GLU A 156 -0.37 -2.34 15.35
C GLU A 156 -0.58 -0.88 15.79
N VAL A 157 -0.67 0.07 14.84
CA VAL A 157 -0.93 1.48 15.17
C VAL A 157 -2.32 1.67 15.79
N LEU A 158 -3.29 0.84 15.42
CA LEU A 158 -4.66 0.87 15.97
C LEU A 158 -4.82 0.07 17.26
N GLY A 159 -3.82 -0.72 17.68
CA GLY A 159 -3.92 -1.63 18.82
C GLY A 159 -4.89 -2.80 18.59
N MET A 160 -5.11 -3.20 17.33
CA MET A 160 -5.96 -4.32 16.96
C MET A 160 -5.18 -5.63 17.02
N GLU A 161 -5.74 -6.64 17.66
CA GLU A 161 -5.08 -7.95 17.80
C GLU A 161 -5.42 -8.89 16.63
N GLU A 162 -6.55 -8.69 15.97
CA GLU A 162 -7.06 -9.59 14.92
C GLU A 162 -7.10 -8.94 13.55
N ILE A 163 -6.60 -9.66 12.54
CA ILE A 163 -6.68 -9.28 11.13
C ILE A 163 -7.38 -10.40 10.37
N PHE A 164 -8.40 -10.03 9.61
CA PHE A 164 -9.11 -10.94 8.71
C PHE A 164 -8.77 -10.61 7.25
N ILE A 165 -8.12 -11.56 6.57
CA ILE A 165 -7.83 -11.47 5.15
C ILE A 165 -8.64 -12.54 4.43
N HIS A 166 -9.64 -12.10 3.65
CA HIS A 166 -10.46 -13.01 2.88
C HIS A 166 -9.66 -13.59 1.69
N SER A 167 -9.83 -14.88 1.38
CA SER A 167 -9.11 -15.58 0.30
C SER A 167 -9.25 -14.92 -1.08
N LEU A 168 -10.41 -14.32 -1.35
CA LEU A 168 -10.72 -13.56 -2.57
C LEU A 168 -10.05 -12.17 -2.65
N CYS A 169 -9.35 -11.70 -1.62
CA CYS A 169 -8.68 -10.39 -1.63
C CYS A 169 -7.50 -10.30 -2.61
N ARG A 170 -7.06 -11.43 -3.20
CA ARG A 170 -6.08 -11.52 -4.31
C ARG A 170 -6.61 -10.93 -5.65
N GLY A 171 -7.54 -9.99 -5.59
CA GLY A 171 -8.46 -9.55 -6.64
C GLY A 171 -7.88 -8.67 -7.76
N VAL A 172 -6.73 -9.04 -8.33
CA VAL A 172 -6.42 -8.81 -9.75
C VAL A 172 -5.81 -10.08 -10.37
N VAL A 173 -5.04 -10.86 -9.60
CA VAL A 173 -4.57 -12.20 -10.03
C VAL A 173 -5.70 -13.24 -9.97
N GLY A 174 -6.70 -13.04 -9.10
CA GLY A 174 -7.87 -13.93 -9.01
C GLY A 174 -8.76 -13.95 -10.27
N LEU A 175 -8.79 -12.88 -11.07
CA LEU A 175 -9.52 -12.88 -12.35
C LEU A 175 -8.81 -13.76 -13.39
N TRP A 176 -7.48 -13.92 -13.29
CA TRP A 176 -6.70 -14.81 -14.14
C TRP A 176 -6.79 -16.29 -13.70
N HIS A 177 -6.85 -16.56 -12.39
CA HIS A 177 -7.07 -17.94 -11.89
C HIS A 177 -8.49 -18.48 -12.17
N GLY A 178 -9.46 -17.61 -12.49
CA GLY A 178 -10.79 -18.05 -12.95
C GLY A 178 -10.79 -18.73 -14.32
N LEU A 179 -9.70 -18.64 -15.09
CA LEU A 179 -9.57 -19.25 -16.42
C LEU A 179 -8.57 -20.42 -16.47
N GLY A 180 -7.92 -20.77 -15.36
CA GLY A 180 -6.92 -21.85 -15.30
C GLY A 180 -7.01 -22.63 -13.98
N GLY A 181 -7.68 -23.78 -14.03
CA GLY A 181 -7.98 -24.60 -12.87
C GLY A 181 -6.75 -25.15 -12.15
N TYR A 182 -6.70 -24.88 -10.84
CA TYR A 182 -6.00 -25.70 -9.84
C TYR A 182 -6.92 -25.86 -8.62
N PRO A 183 -7.20 -27.10 -8.16
CA PRO A 183 -8.01 -27.33 -6.98
C PRO A 183 -7.11 -27.27 -5.74
N GLY A 184 -7.36 -26.33 -4.84
CA GLY A 184 -6.82 -26.39 -3.47
C GLY A 184 -6.21 -25.09 -2.97
N ALA A 185 -7.06 -24.21 -2.40
CA ALA A 185 -6.76 -23.39 -1.22
C ALA A 185 -7.91 -22.38 -1.00
N ALA A 186 -9.10 -22.88 -0.67
CA ALA A 186 -10.17 -22.05 -0.12
C ALA A 186 -10.03 -22.02 1.40
N GLY A 187 -9.18 -21.11 1.90
CA GLY A 187 -9.05 -20.83 3.34
C GLY A 187 -8.96 -19.32 3.55
N ALA A 188 -9.88 -18.74 4.31
CA ALA A 188 -9.68 -17.41 4.86
C ALA A 188 -8.63 -17.52 5.97
N ILE A 189 -7.65 -16.62 6.00
CA ILE A 189 -6.66 -16.56 7.06
C ILE A 189 -7.15 -15.54 8.10
N ALA A 190 -7.67 -16.06 9.20
CA ALA A 190 -7.84 -15.30 10.43
C ALA A 190 -6.58 -15.54 11.25
N GLY A 191 -5.83 -14.49 11.54
CA GLY A 191 -4.61 -14.60 12.32
C GLY A 191 -4.44 -13.37 13.20
N THR A 192 -3.82 -13.57 14.35
CA THR A 192 -3.45 -12.46 15.22
C THR A 192 -2.31 -11.67 14.58
N ALA A 193 -2.27 -10.35 14.74
CA ALA A 193 -1.19 -9.49 14.24
C ALA A 193 0.25 -10.06 14.48
N PRO A 194 0.59 -10.67 15.63
CA PRO A 194 1.88 -11.34 15.81
C PRO A 194 2.11 -12.56 14.91
N HIS A 195 1.09 -13.34 14.55
CA HIS A 195 1.23 -14.52 13.68
C HIS A 195 1.56 -14.16 12.23
N PHE A 196 1.21 -12.94 11.79
CA PHE A 196 1.54 -12.46 10.45
C PHE A 196 2.93 -11.81 10.35
N ARG A 197 3.60 -11.53 11.48
CA ARG A 197 4.98 -11.01 11.49
C ARG A 197 6.01 -12.05 11.06
N ASP A 198 5.72 -13.33 11.25
CA ASP A 198 6.60 -14.44 10.90
C ASP A 198 6.49 -14.87 9.42
N LEU A 199 5.61 -14.23 8.64
CA LEU A 199 5.34 -14.55 7.22
C LEU A 199 5.92 -13.53 6.23
N THR A 200 6.68 -12.54 6.72
CA THR A 200 7.39 -11.52 5.92
C THR A 200 8.89 -11.72 5.98
#